data_AF-A0A2Z5R095-F1
#
_entry.id   AF-A0A2Z5R095-F1
#
_cell.length_a   1.000
_cell.length_b   1.000
_cell.length_c   1.000
_cell.angle_alpha   90.00
_cell.angle_beta   90.00
_cell.angle_gamma   90.00
#
_symmetry.space_group_name_H-M   'P 1'
#
loop_
_entity.id
_entity.type
_entity.pdbx_description
1 polymer ?
#
loop_
_entity_poly.entity_id
_entity_poly.type
_entity_poly.pdbx_seq_one_letter_code
_entity_poly.pdbx_strand_id
1 'polypeptide(L)'
;MMSSNRDPRVQPSPGAPAKTVSPGTPTNVQVITVKQKINNLVSGKAEAEDPKLPKFTLDEKSGKAEIKLPEDKGEEPKELVSKDLIVGSGEKVKETDNVYARYMGVRWSDGKEFENHYNADSTQPVVGFPLQQVIQGGRRDW
;
A
#
# COMPACT_ATOMS: atom_id res chain seq x y z
N MET A 1 -56.44 -22.98 47.37
CA MET A 1 -55.14 -22.47 47.85
C MET A 1 -54.07 -23.43 47.39
N MET A 2 -53.04 -23.16 46.60
CA MET A 2 -52.58 -22.05 45.75
C MET A 2 -51.66 -22.71 44.69
N SER A 3 -51.52 -22.07 43.53
CA SER A 3 -50.64 -22.43 42.41
C SER A 3 -49.17 -22.71 42.78
N SER A 4 -48.50 -23.52 41.94
CA SER A 4 -47.18 -23.13 41.44
C SER A 4 -46.94 -23.66 40.01
N ASN A 5 -46.49 -22.74 39.17
CA ASN A 5 -46.39 -22.75 37.71
C ASN A 5 -45.42 -23.80 37.15
N ARG A 6 -45.79 -24.41 36.01
CA ARG A 6 -44.89 -24.55 34.86
C ARG A 6 -45.70 -24.47 33.55
N ASP A 7 -45.25 -23.55 32.71
CA ASP A 7 -45.77 -23.12 31.41
C ASP A 7 -46.05 -24.30 30.44
N PRO A 8 -47.20 -24.31 29.74
CA PRO A 8 -47.52 -25.36 28.77
C PRO A 8 -46.88 -25.11 27.38
N ARG A 9 -46.02 -26.07 26.98
CA ARG A 9 -45.75 -26.47 25.56
C ARG A 9 -44.96 -25.41 24.78
N VAL A 10 -43.87 -25.75 24.11
CA VAL A 10 -43.92 -26.38 22.79
C VAL A 10 -42.77 -27.39 22.65
N GLN A 11 -43.12 -28.67 22.53
CA GLN A 11 -42.24 -29.67 21.94
C GLN A 11 -42.04 -29.31 20.46
N PRO A 12 -40.81 -29.33 19.91
CA PRO A 12 -40.62 -29.10 18.49
C PRO A 12 -41.28 -30.22 17.69
N SER A 13 -42.17 -29.84 16.77
CA SER A 13 -42.82 -30.75 15.82
C SER A 13 -41.78 -31.27 14.81
N PRO A 14 -41.69 -32.59 14.56
CA PRO A 14 -40.82 -33.14 13.53
C PRO A 14 -41.44 -32.89 12.15
N GLY A 15 -40.82 -32.04 11.33
CA GLY A 15 -41.31 -31.82 9.97
C GLY A 15 -40.94 -30.52 9.26
N ALA A 16 -39.88 -29.80 9.66
CA ALA A 16 -39.34 -28.72 8.84
C ALA A 16 -38.12 -29.24 8.05
N PRO A 17 -38.06 -29.12 6.72
CA PRO A 17 -36.85 -29.48 5.98
C PRO A 17 -35.70 -28.60 6.46
N ALA A 18 -34.59 -29.23 6.86
CA ALA A 18 -33.34 -28.54 7.06
C ALA A 18 -33.02 -27.74 5.79
N LYS A 19 -32.76 -26.44 5.91
CA LYS A 19 -32.25 -25.65 4.79
C LYS A 19 -30.83 -26.13 4.49
N THR A 20 -30.72 -27.15 3.64
CA THR A 20 -29.46 -27.51 2.99
C THR A 20 -29.10 -26.39 2.03
N VAL A 21 -28.03 -25.67 2.33
CA VAL A 21 -27.48 -24.67 1.42
C VAL A 21 -26.80 -25.44 0.28
N SER A 22 -27.35 -25.37 -0.93
CA SER A 22 -26.69 -25.92 -2.10
C SER A 22 -25.43 -25.10 -2.43
N PRO A 23 -24.31 -25.74 -2.83
CA PRO A 23 -23.14 -25.03 -3.33
C PRO A 23 -23.56 -24.05 -4.44
N GLY A 24 -23.23 -22.77 -4.27
CA GLY A 24 -23.60 -21.70 -5.21
C GLY A 24 -24.78 -20.81 -4.79
N THR A 25 -25.42 -21.06 -3.65
CA THR A 25 -26.36 -20.07 -3.08
C THR A 25 -25.58 -19.01 -2.30
N PRO A 26 -25.53 -17.74 -2.73
CA PRO A 26 -24.84 -16.70 -1.96
C PRO A 26 -25.55 -16.50 -0.61
N THR A 27 -24.86 -16.87 0.46
CA THR A 27 -25.35 -16.75 1.85
C THR A 27 -25.13 -15.36 2.45
N ASN A 28 -24.39 -14.48 1.76
CA ASN A 28 -24.15 -13.10 2.17
C ASN A 28 -24.13 -12.16 0.96
N VAL A 29 -24.68 -10.96 1.13
CA VAL A 29 -24.54 -9.83 0.20
C VAL A 29 -23.68 -8.79 0.89
N GLN A 30 -22.57 -8.41 0.28
CA GLN A 30 -21.72 -7.31 0.75
C GLN A 30 -21.83 -6.13 -0.22
N VAL A 31 -22.19 -4.97 0.32
CA VAL A 31 -22.19 -3.71 -0.43
C VAL A 31 -20.90 -2.97 -0.08
N ILE A 32 -20.00 -2.87 -1.05
CA ILE A 32 -18.72 -2.17 -0.89
C ILE A 32 -18.79 -0.88 -1.71
N THR A 33 -18.54 0.25 -1.06
CA THR A 33 -18.42 1.54 -1.74
C THR A 33 -16.95 1.91 -1.88
N VAL A 34 -16.49 2.06 -3.13
CA VAL A 34 -15.14 2.55 -3.41
C VAL A 34 -15.14 4.07 -3.22
N LYS A 35 -14.51 4.55 -2.15
CA LYS A 35 -14.40 5.99 -1.88
C LYS A 35 -13.37 6.68 -2.77
N GLN A 36 -12.27 5.99 -3.08
CA GLN A 36 -11.17 6.55 -3.85
C GLN A 36 -10.39 5.43 -4.55
N LYS A 37 -9.93 5.72 -5.76
CA LYS A 37 -8.95 4.89 -6.49
C LYS A 37 -7.61 5.61 -6.44
N ILE A 38 -6.59 4.93 -5.95
CA ILE A 38 -5.21 5.41 -5.98
C ILE A 38 -4.61 4.96 -7.32
N ASN A 39 -4.00 5.89 -8.05
CA ASN A 39 -3.33 5.54 -9.30
C ASN A 39 -2.07 4.74 -9.02
N ASN A 40 -1.82 3.71 -9.83
CA ASN A 40 -0.62 2.90 -9.67
C ASN A 40 0.64 3.63 -10.16
N LEU A 41 0.54 4.55 -11.12
CA LEU A 41 1.68 5.32 -11.64
C LEU A 41 1.57 6.80 -11.27
N VAL A 42 2.73 7.43 -11.09
CA VAL A 42 2.84 8.87 -10.90
C VAL A 42 2.58 9.60 -12.22
N SER A 43 1.92 10.76 -12.15
CA SER A 43 1.68 11.64 -13.29
C SER A 43 2.14 13.06 -12.94
N GLY A 44 2.78 13.76 -13.87
CA GLY A 44 3.25 15.11 -13.63
C GLY A 44 4.24 15.60 -14.67
N LYS A 45 4.94 16.69 -14.33
CA LYS A 45 6.00 17.24 -15.17
C LYS A 45 7.32 16.54 -14.86
N ALA A 46 7.94 15.92 -15.86
CA ALA A 46 9.27 15.36 -15.72
C ALA A 46 10.31 16.47 -15.51
N GLU A 47 11.25 16.21 -14.61
CA GLU A 47 12.38 17.09 -14.32
C GLU A 47 13.67 16.53 -14.93
N ALA A 48 14.66 17.40 -15.10
CA ALA A 48 15.95 16.98 -15.63
C ALA A 48 16.66 16.03 -14.65
N GLU A 49 17.11 14.89 -15.18
CA GLU A 49 17.95 13.93 -14.44
C GLU A 49 19.31 14.56 -14.09
N ASP A 50 19.84 14.22 -12.91
CA ASP A 50 21.21 14.57 -12.51
C ASP A 50 22.08 13.31 -12.63
N PRO A 51 23.13 13.30 -13.48
CA PRO A 51 23.99 12.14 -13.65
C PRO A 51 24.79 11.77 -12.39
N LYS A 52 24.90 12.68 -11.41
CA LYS A 52 25.58 12.41 -10.13
C LYS A 52 24.69 11.69 -9.11
N LEU A 53 23.40 11.57 -9.38
CA LEU A 53 22.45 10.89 -8.50
C LEU A 53 22.12 9.49 -9.00
N PRO A 54 21.70 8.58 -8.11
CA PRO A 54 21.18 7.28 -8.51
C PRO A 54 20.05 7.41 -9.54
N LYS A 55 20.14 6.62 -10.62
CA LYS A 55 19.13 6.59 -11.67
C LYS A 55 18.03 5.59 -11.30
N PHE A 56 16.78 6.03 -11.31
CA PHE A 56 15.61 5.17 -11.19
C PHE A 56 15.03 4.85 -12.58
N THR A 57 14.65 3.60 -12.79
CA THR A 57 13.92 3.16 -14.00
C THR A 57 12.75 2.27 -13.63
N LEU A 58 11.63 2.43 -14.33
CA LEU A 58 10.44 1.59 -14.20
C LEU A 58 10.03 1.11 -15.59
N ASP A 59 9.96 -0.21 -15.77
CA ASP A 59 9.27 -0.80 -16.91
C ASP A 59 7.78 -0.87 -16.59
N GLU A 60 6.98 0.01 -17.21
CA GLU A 60 5.54 0.09 -16.98
C GLU A 60 4.77 -1.17 -17.43
N LYS A 61 5.34 -1.98 -18.33
CA LYS A 61 4.68 -3.21 -18.80
C LYS A 61 4.85 -4.35 -17.80
N SER A 62 6.07 -4.54 -17.30
CA SER A 62 6.36 -5.60 -16.32
C SER A 62 6.15 -5.17 -14.87
N GLY A 63 6.10 -3.86 -14.61
CA GLY A 63 6.09 -3.28 -13.26
C GLY A 63 7.45 -3.28 -12.57
N LYS A 64 8.50 -3.81 -13.20
CA LYS A 64 9.83 -3.94 -12.60
C LYS A 64 10.50 -2.57 -12.48
N ALA A 65 10.93 -2.24 -11.27
CA ALA A 65 11.74 -1.05 -11.00
C ALA A 65 13.19 -1.43 -10.69
N GLU A 66 14.13 -0.55 -11.06
CA GLU A 66 15.56 -0.68 -10.75
C GLU A 66 16.15 0.67 -10.34
N ILE A 67 17.12 0.65 -9.42
CA ILE A 67 17.97 1.79 -9.06
C ILE A 67 19.40 1.44 -9.44
N LYS A 68 20.04 2.29 -10.23
CA LYS A 68 21.45 2.18 -10.60
C LYS A 68 22.25 3.32 -9.97
N LEU A 69 23.23 2.96 -9.14
CA LEU A 69 24.17 3.94 -8.58
C LEU A 69 25.15 4.43 -9.67
N PRO A 70 25.60 5.71 -9.62
CA PRO A 70 26.66 6.21 -10.49
C PRO A 70 27.96 5.42 -10.29
N GLU A 71 28.74 5.26 -11.36
CA GLU A 71 30.05 4.59 -11.28
C GLU A 71 31.04 5.39 -10.42
N ASP A 72 30.90 6.71 -10.41
CA ASP A 72 31.71 7.69 -9.69
C ASP A 72 31.01 8.23 -8.42
N LYS A 73 30.09 7.46 -7.82
CA LYS A 73 29.26 7.87 -6.67
C LYS A 73 30.03 8.48 -5.48
N GLY A 74 31.30 8.12 -5.31
CA GLY A 74 32.13 8.63 -4.22
C GLY A 74 31.71 8.12 -2.83
N GLU A 75 32.04 8.88 -1.79
CA GLU A 75 31.67 8.57 -0.41
C GLU A 75 30.16 8.70 -0.18
N GLU A 76 29.65 8.03 0.86
CA GLU A 76 28.25 8.14 1.26
C GLU A 76 27.88 9.58 1.64
N PRO A 77 26.74 10.10 1.15
CA PRO A 77 26.25 11.42 1.55
C PRO A 77 26.08 11.51 3.06
N LYS A 78 26.65 12.56 3.67
CA LYS A 78 26.50 12.85 5.11
C LYS A 78 25.22 13.60 5.43
N GLU A 79 24.59 14.15 4.40
CA GLU A 79 23.34 14.89 4.47
C GLU A 79 22.33 14.28 3.50
N LEU A 80 21.05 14.52 3.78
CA LEU A 80 19.97 14.08 2.91
C LEU A 80 20.00 14.87 1.60
N VAL A 81 20.01 14.15 0.49
CA VAL A 81 19.88 14.70 -0.85
C VAL A 81 18.59 14.17 -1.45
N SER A 82 17.71 15.07 -1.88
CA SER A 82 16.45 14.73 -2.53
C SER A 82 16.34 15.44 -3.88
N LYS A 83 15.75 14.75 -4.84
CA LYS A 83 15.55 15.24 -6.21
C LYS A 83 14.25 14.70 -6.77
N ASP A 84 13.36 15.61 -7.14
CA ASP A 84 12.15 15.25 -7.87
C ASP A 84 12.51 14.80 -9.29
N LEU A 85 12.01 13.63 -9.68
CA LEU A 85 12.06 13.12 -11.05
C LEU A 85 10.81 13.51 -11.84
N ILE A 86 9.66 13.53 -11.15
CA ILE A 86 8.36 13.93 -11.71
C ILE A 86 7.63 14.76 -10.65
N VAL A 87 7.35 16.02 -10.97
CA VAL A 87 6.60 16.93 -10.10
C VAL A 87 5.10 16.76 -10.38
N GLY A 88 4.38 16.22 -9.39
CA GLY A 88 2.93 16.07 -9.44
C GLY A 88 2.20 17.42 -9.28
N SER A 89 0.94 17.47 -9.71
CA SER A 89 0.06 18.65 -9.57
C SER A 89 -0.88 18.57 -8.36
N GLY A 90 -0.64 17.60 -7.46
CA GLY A 90 -1.46 17.35 -6.29
C GLY A 90 -1.27 18.40 -5.18
N GLU A 91 -2.08 18.29 -4.13
CA GLU A 91 -1.87 19.07 -2.92
C GLU A 91 -0.53 18.72 -2.27
N LYS A 92 0.14 19.72 -1.72
CA LYS A 92 1.35 19.51 -0.93
C LYS A 92 1.01 18.73 0.33
N VAL A 93 1.77 17.68 0.58
CA VAL A 93 1.61 16.81 1.75
C VAL A 93 2.04 17.57 3.01
N LYS A 94 1.34 17.33 4.12
CA LYS A 94 1.64 17.88 5.44
C LYS A 94 2.22 16.79 6.33
N GLU A 95 3.00 17.19 7.34
CA GLU A 95 3.64 16.25 8.28
C GLU A 95 2.65 15.33 9.01
N THR A 96 1.38 15.73 9.14
CA THR A 96 0.33 14.96 9.80
C THR A 96 -0.39 13.98 8.87
N ASP A 97 -0.10 14.01 7.58
CA ASP A 97 -0.83 13.24 6.58
C ASP A 97 -0.41 11.76 6.59
N ASN A 98 -1.34 10.93 6.12
CA ASN A 98 -1.04 9.56 5.74
C ASN A 98 -0.72 9.56 4.25
N VAL A 99 0.41 8.97 3.89
CA VAL A 99 0.82 8.84 2.50
C VAL A 99 0.73 7.39 2.05
N TYR A 100 0.41 7.22 0.78
CA TYR A 100 0.45 5.94 0.09
C TYR A 100 1.54 6.02 -0.97
N ALA A 101 2.55 5.16 -0.86
CA ALA A 101 3.69 5.21 -1.73
C ALA A 101 4.09 3.81 -2.22
N ARG A 102 4.71 3.79 -3.39
CA ARG A 102 5.59 2.72 -3.80
C ARG A 102 7.01 3.22 -3.63
N TYR A 103 7.87 2.37 -3.11
CA TYR A 103 9.25 2.74 -2.87
C TYR A 103 10.16 1.53 -3.04
N MET A 104 11.42 1.85 -3.30
CA MET A 104 12.50 0.89 -3.38
C MET A 104 13.72 1.52 -2.73
N GLY A 105 14.44 0.72 -1.96
CA GLY A 105 15.63 1.11 -1.24
C GLY A 105 16.80 0.22 -1.61
N VAL A 106 17.92 0.85 -1.96
CA VAL A 106 19.22 0.19 -2.17
C VAL A 106 20.25 0.75 -1.19
N ARG A 107 21.24 -0.06 -0.82
CA ARG A 107 22.36 0.39 0.01
C ARG A 107 23.31 1.23 -0.83
N TRP A 108 23.77 2.36 -0.29
CA TRP A 108 24.75 3.18 -0.99
C TRP A 108 26.06 2.43 -1.26
N SER A 109 26.51 1.59 -0.32
CA SER A 109 27.81 0.90 -0.41
C SER A 109 27.93 -0.03 -1.61
N ASP A 110 26.94 -0.88 -1.86
CA ASP A 110 27.00 -1.95 -2.87
C ASP A 110 25.83 -1.94 -3.86
N GLY A 111 24.88 -1.00 -3.73
CA GLY A 111 23.70 -0.93 -4.58
C GLY A 111 22.71 -2.08 -4.37
N LYS A 112 22.91 -2.94 -3.36
CA LYS A 112 21.99 -4.04 -3.12
C LYS A 112 20.66 -3.53 -2.58
N GLU A 113 19.59 -4.02 -3.19
CA GLU A 113 18.22 -3.82 -2.71
C GLU A 113 18.06 -4.38 -1.29
N PHE A 114 17.44 -3.59 -0.43
CA PHE A 114 16.98 -4.06 0.88
C PHE A 114 15.45 -4.07 0.97
N GLU A 115 14.76 -3.31 0.13
CA GLU A 115 13.29 -3.27 0.08
C GLU A 115 12.81 -2.81 -1.29
N ASN A 116 11.75 -3.44 -1.82
CA ASN A 116 11.24 -3.16 -3.16
C ASN A 116 9.74 -3.49 -3.25
N HIS A 117 8.90 -2.46 -3.36
CA HIS A 117 7.44 -2.59 -3.46
C HIS A 117 6.91 -2.50 -4.91
N TYR A 118 7.79 -2.52 -5.91
CA TYR A 118 7.40 -2.49 -7.33
C TYR A 118 7.24 -3.90 -7.93
N ASN A 119 7.81 -4.93 -7.29
CA ASN A 119 7.77 -6.30 -7.79
C ASN A 119 6.32 -6.81 -7.98
N ALA A 120 6.07 -7.47 -9.11
CA ALA A 120 4.76 -8.00 -9.48
C ALA A 120 4.20 -9.00 -8.44
N ASP A 121 5.09 -9.71 -7.75
CA ASP A 121 4.75 -10.68 -6.70
C ASP A 121 4.62 -10.04 -5.30
N SER A 122 4.80 -8.71 -5.18
CA SER A 122 4.64 -8.01 -3.91
C SER A 122 3.19 -8.10 -3.45
N THR A 123 2.97 -8.67 -2.27
CA THR A 123 1.66 -8.72 -1.62
C THR A 123 1.21 -7.35 -1.10
N GLN A 124 2.10 -6.35 -1.10
CA GLN A 124 1.82 -4.96 -0.76
C GLN A 124 2.41 -4.02 -1.83
N PRO A 125 1.76 -3.88 -2.99
CA PRO A 125 2.28 -3.05 -4.09
C PRO A 125 2.20 -1.55 -3.81
N VAL A 126 1.46 -1.13 -2.78
CA VAL A 126 1.40 0.25 -2.27
C VAL A 126 1.37 0.16 -0.74
N VAL A 127 2.26 0.89 -0.09
CA VAL A 127 2.37 0.92 1.37
C VAL A 127 1.81 2.24 1.89
N GLY A 128 0.92 2.17 2.87
CA GLY A 128 0.37 3.33 3.58
C GLY A 128 1.06 3.55 4.91
N PHE A 129 1.49 4.78 5.20
CA PHE A 129 2.09 5.12 6.49
C PHE A 129 1.84 6.59 6.88
N PRO A 130 1.72 6.88 8.19
CA PRO A 130 1.74 8.25 8.68
C PRO A 130 3.16 8.82 8.59
N LEU A 131 3.34 10.01 8.02
CA LEU A 131 4.67 10.60 7.84
C LEU A 131 5.44 10.77 9.16
N GLN A 132 4.75 10.96 10.28
CA GLN A 132 5.39 11.09 11.59
C GLN A 132 6.15 9.84 12.04
N GLN A 133 5.85 8.67 11.45
CA GLN A 133 6.42 7.38 11.84
C GLN A 133 7.51 6.88 10.89
N VAL A 134 7.88 7.66 9.85
CA VAL A 134 9.00 7.29 8.97
C VAL A 134 10.34 7.81 9.49
N ILE A 135 11.42 7.20 8.99
CA ILE A 135 12.79 7.62 9.25
C ILE A 135 12.98 9.11 8.95
N GLN A 136 13.92 9.77 9.63
CA GLN A 136 14.08 11.22 9.58
C GLN A 136 14.26 11.77 8.15
N GLY A 137 14.93 11.03 7.26
CA GLY A 137 15.05 11.41 5.85
C GLY A 137 13.68 11.52 5.18
N GLY A 138 12.86 10.48 5.29
CA GLY A 138 11.51 10.45 4.75
C GLY A 138 10.55 11.47 5.36
N ARG A 139 10.86 12.12 6.48
CA ARG A 139 10.05 13.22 7.04
C ARG A 139 10.35 14.58 6.41
N ARG A 140 11.53 14.78 5.82
CA ARG A 140 11.98 16.10 5.32
C ARG A 140 11.65 16.35 3.84
N ASP A 141 11.32 15.32 3.08
CA ASP A 141 11.24 15.37 1.61
C ASP A 141 9.81 15.50 1.04
N TRP A 142 8.79 15.82 1.86
CA TRP A 142 7.38 15.98 1.43
C TRP A 142 6.84 17.41 1.63
#